data_AF-I1H576-F1
#
_entry.id   AF-I1H576-F1
#
_cell.length_a   1.000
_cell.length_b   1.000
_cell.length_c   1.000
_cell.angle_alpha   90.00
_cell.angle_beta   90.00
_cell.angle_gamma   90.00
#
_symmetry.space_group_name_H-M   'P 1'
#
loop_
_entity.id
_entity.type
_entity.pdbx_description
1 polymer ?
#
loop_
_entity_poly.entity_id
_entity_poly.type
_entity_poly.pdbx_seq_one_letter_code
_entity_poly.pdbx_strand_id
1 'polypeptide(L)'
;MDVVPSEERRYSVSSIRDAVREATGSAPGIMECNRGGGDNETQQLYQVYQCVGLDGASPVPCPPLPTPGGRCAEDQLVKFPVF
;
A
#
# COMPACT_ATOMS: atom_id res chain seq x y z
N MET A 1 -3.21 6.73 13.56
CA MET A 1 -2.05 7.46 12.98
C MET A 1 -2.47 7.84 11.58
N ASP A 2 -2.51 9.13 11.26
CA ASP A 2 -3.02 9.58 9.96
C ASP A 2 -1.94 9.43 8.87
N VAL A 3 -2.28 8.68 7.82
CA VAL A 3 -1.49 8.52 6.59
C VAL A 3 -1.96 9.58 5.60
N VAL A 4 -1.08 10.50 5.22
CA VAL A 4 -1.37 11.62 4.31
C VAL A 4 -0.21 11.82 3.35
N PRO A 5 -0.45 12.37 2.14
CA PRO A 5 0.64 12.74 1.23
C PRO A 5 1.62 13.71 1.89
N SER A 6 2.93 13.45 1.76
CA SER A 6 4.00 14.25 2.35
C SER A 6 5.35 13.93 1.71
N GLU A 7 6.15 14.97 1.46
CA GLU A 7 7.53 14.83 0.98
C GLU A 7 8.53 14.41 2.07
N GLU A 8 8.21 14.71 3.33
CA GLU A 8 9.09 14.48 4.48
C GLU A 8 8.74 13.19 5.24
N ARG A 9 7.44 12.89 5.38
CA ARG A 9 6.99 11.75 6.18
C ARG A 9 7.20 10.43 5.47
N ARG A 10 7.51 9.40 6.25
CA ARG A 10 7.57 8.01 5.81
C ARG A 10 6.67 7.17 6.70
N TYR A 11 6.12 6.11 6.12
CA TYR A 11 5.14 5.25 6.76
C TYR A 11 5.57 3.80 6.61
N SER A 12 5.35 2.97 7.63
CA SER A 12 5.54 1.53 7.45
C SER A 12 4.43 0.97 6.57
N VAL A 13 4.76 0.04 5.68
CA VAL A 13 3.77 -0.63 4.82
C VAL A 13 2.65 -1.26 5.66
N SER A 14 3.02 -1.91 6.77
CA SER A 14 2.06 -2.42 7.77
C SER A 14 1.08 -1.37 8.29
N SER A 15 1.53 -0.15 8.60
CA SER A 15 0.64 0.93 9.09
C SER A 15 -0.38 1.36 8.04
N ILE A 16 0.03 1.43 6.77
CA ILE A 16 -0.86 1.77 5.66
C ILE A 16 -1.86 0.62 5.42
N ARG A 17 -1.41 -0.63 5.42
CA ARG A 17 -2.27 -1.82 5.31
C ARG A 17 -3.34 -1.83 6.39
N ASP A 18 -2.95 -1.52 7.62
CA ASP A 18 -3.85 -1.51 8.78
C ASP A 18 -4.86 -0.36 8.68
N ALA A 19 -4.44 0.83 8.23
CA ALA A 19 -5.34 1.95 7.98
C ALA A 19 -6.39 1.65 6.88
N VAL A 20 -5.98 1.01 5.78
CA VAL A 20 -6.91 0.57 4.73
C VAL A 20 -7.89 -0.47 5.27
N ARG A 21 -7.41 -1.45 6.05
CA ARG A 21 -8.27 -2.46 6.69
C ARG A 21 -9.29 -1.82 7.62
N GLU A 22 -8.88 -0.86 8.44
CA GLU A 22 -9.76 -0.14 9.37
C GLU A 22 -10.86 0.63 8.61
N ALA A 23 -10.50 1.32 7.53
CA ALA A 23 -11.42 2.13 6.75
C ALA A 23 -12.40 1.31 5.87
N THR A 24 -11.96 0.15 5.39
CA THR A 24 -12.70 -0.61 4.36
C THR A 24 -13.25 -1.96 4.84
N GLY A 25 -12.84 -2.43 6.02
CA GLY A 25 -13.19 -3.76 6.55
C GLY A 25 -12.39 -4.91 5.96
N SER A 26 -11.50 -4.66 4.98
CA SER A 26 -10.61 -5.69 4.43
C SER A 26 -9.20 -5.13 4.18
N ALA A 27 -8.17 -5.95 4.43
CA ALA A 27 -6.81 -5.55 4.08
C ALA A 27 -6.59 -5.63 2.56
N PRO A 28 -5.75 -4.74 2.00
CA PRO A 28 -5.32 -4.87 0.63
C PRO A 28 -4.48 -6.14 0.45
N GLY A 29 -4.58 -6.77 -0.70
CA GLY A 29 -3.85 -8.01 -1.00
C GLY A 29 -2.39 -7.76 -1.37
N ILE A 30 -2.13 -6.67 -2.11
CA ILE A 30 -0.80 -6.28 -2.55
C ILE A 30 -0.64 -4.78 -2.35
N MET A 31 0.53 -4.40 -1.86
CA MET A 31 1.04 -3.04 -1.88
C MET A 31 2.31 -3.05 -2.71
N GLU A 32 2.32 -2.28 -3.79
CA GLU A 32 3.44 -2.19 -4.71
C GLU A 32 4.21 -0.88 -4.49
N CYS A 33 5.53 -1.01 -4.51
CA CYS A 33 6.47 0.07 -4.39
C CYS A 33 7.26 0.22 -5.68
N ASN A 34 7.49 1.46 -6.09
CA ASN A 34 8.47 1.78 -7.13
C ASN A 34 9.55 2.72 -6.57
N ARG A 35 10.58 2.99 -7.37
CA ARG A 35 11.60 3.99 -7.06
C ARG A 35 11.12 5.35 -7.55
N GLY A 36 11.16 6.36 -6.68
CA GLY A 36 10.89 7.75 -7.05
C GLY A 36 11.94 8.30 -8.02
N GLY A 37 11.56 9.29 -8.85
CA GLY A 37 12.41 9.87 -9.90
C GLY A 37 13.42 10.93 -9.44
N GLY A 38 13.47 11.26 -8.14
CA GLY A 38 14.45 12.16 -7.55
C GLY A 38 15.18 11.41 -6.45
N ASP A 39 16.50 11.25 -6.63
CA ASP A 39 17.36 10.28 -5.94
C ASP A 39 16.92 8.81 -6.08
N ASN A 40 17.81 7.95 -6.60
CA ASN A 40 17.59 6.53 -6.83
C ASN A 40 17.34 5.69 -5.55
N GLU A 41 17.12 6.34 -4.40
CA GLU A 41 17.25 5.76 -3.05
C GLU A 41 15.90 5.63 -2.32
N THR A 42 14.84 6.33 -2.75
CA THR A 42 13.59 6.33 -1.99
C THR A 42 12.49 5.47 -2.62
N GLN A 43 12.14 4.36 -1.96
CA GLN A 43 10.95 3.57 -2.29
C GLN A 43 9.69 4.32 -1.88
N GLN A 44 8.77 4.47 -2.83
CA GLN A 44 7.49 5.14 -2.63
C GLN A 44 6.33 4.16 -2.84
N LEU A 45 5.22 4.40 -2.14
CA LEU A 45 3.97 3.70 -2.39
C LEU A 45 3.50 4.03 -3.81
N TYR A 46 3.21 3.01 -4.61
CA TYR A 46 2.81 3.18 -6.00
C TYR A 46 1.41 2.64 -6.28
N GLN A 47 1.13 1.38 -5.94
CA GLN A 47 -0.17 0.77 -6.18
C GLN A 47 -0.68 0.06 -4.93
N VAL A 48 -2.00 0.11 -4.71
CA VAL A 48 -2.71 -0.62 -3.65
C VAL A 48 -3.80 -1.44 -4.32
N TYR A 49 -3.74 -2.76 -4.14
CA TYR A 49 -4.70 -3.68 -4.74
C TYR A 49 -5.67 -4.21 -3.68
N GLN A 50 -6.95 -3.96 -3.89
CA GLN A 50 -8.04 -4.43 -3.02
C GLN A 50 -8.88 -5.47 -3.77
N CYS A 51 -9.17 -6.60 -3.13
CA CYS A 51 -10.12 -7.57 -3.65
C CYS A 51 -11.55 -7.16 -3.29
N VAL A 52 -12.46 -7.41 -4.21
CA VAL A 52 -13.88 -7.12 -4.09
C VAL A 52 -14.65 -8.43 -4.28
N GLY A 53 -15.79 -8.56 -3.60
CA GLY A 53 -16.71 -9.68 -3.81
C GLY A 53 -17.10 -9.82 -5.28
N LEU A 54 -17.55 -11.02 -5.69
CA LEU A 54 -17.94 -11.28 -7.08
C LEU A 54 -19.15 -10.44 -7.54
N ASP A 55 -19.93 -9.94 -6.59
CA ASP A 55 -21.03 -9.00 -6.81
C ASP A 55 -20.55 -7.55 -7.00
N GLY A 56 -19.26 -7.27 -6.79
CA GLY A 56 -18.68 -5.94 -6.87
C GLY A 56 -19.06 -5.00 -5.73
N ALA A 57 -19.76 -5.50 -4.69
CA ALA A 57 -20.44 -4.64 -3.74
C ALA A 57 -19.58 -4.23 -2.54
N SER A 58 -18.66 -5.08 -2.11
CA SER A 58 -17.85 -4.83 -0.92
C SER A 58 -16.41 -5.35 -1.02
N PRO A 59 -15.45 -4.67 -0.37
CA PRO A 59 -14.11 -5.23 -0.16
C PRO A 59 -14.17 -6.55 0.59
N VAL A 60 -13.39 -7.53 0.15
CA VAL A 60 -13.28 -8.86 0.78
C VAL A 60 -11.82 -9.24 0.99
N PRO A 61 -11.49 -10.20 1.87
CA PRO A 61 -10.12 -10.68 2.01
C PRO A 61 -9.61 -11.25 0.68
N CYS A 62 -8.41 -10.83 0.29
CA CYS A 62 -7.78 -11.38 -0.90
C CYS A 62 -7.35 -12.84 -0.66
N PRO A 63 -7.57 -13.76 -1.63
CA PRO A 63 -6.92 -15.06 -1.59
C PRO A 63 -5.39 -14.89 -1.64
N PRO A 64 -4.60 -15.91 -1.32
CA PRO A 64 -3.15 -15.86 -1.50
C PRO A 64 -2.80 -15.46 -2.93
N LEU A 65 -2.22 -14.28 -3.10
CA LEU A 65 -1.80 -13.76 -4.41
C LEU A 65 -0.34 -14.15 -4.67
N PRO A 66 0.03 -14.57 -5.89
CA PRO A 66 1.42 -14.75 -6.25
C PRO A 66 2.16 -13.43 -6.02
N THR A 67 3.33 -13.47 -5.38
CA THR A 67 4.13 -12.28 -5.10
C THR A 67 4.65 -11.68 -6.41
N PRO A 68 4.13 -10.53 -6.87
CA PRO A 68 4.68 -9.87 -8.04
C PRO A 68 6.04 -9.26 -7.68
N GLY A 69 6.89 -9.03 -8.69
CA GLY A 69 8.03 -8.13 -8.52
C GLY A 69 7.52 -6.73 -8.13
N GLY A 70 8.20 -6.07 -7.19
CA GLY A 70 7.82 -4.71 -6.75
C GLY A 70 6.92 -4.65 -5.51
N ARG A 71 6.57 -5.79 -4.89
CA ARG A 71 5.87 -5.78 -3.60
C ARG A 71 6.72 -5.13 -2.52
N CYS A 72 6.15 -4.19 -1.78
CA CYS A 72 6.82 -3.60 -0.62
C CYS A 72 6.99 -4.65 0.49
N ALA A 73 8.10 -4.62 1.23
CA ALA A 73 8.21 -5.43 2.45
C ALA A 73 7.35 -4.84 3.58
N GLU A 74 6.81 -5.70 4.45
CA GLU A 74 5.81 -5.32 5.48
C GLU A 74 6.33 -4.32 6.53
N ASP A 75 7.62 -4.44 6.86
CA ASP A 75 8.36 -3.60 7.78
C ASP A 75 9.07 -2.41 7.09
N GLN A 76 8.95 -2.32 5.77
CA GLN A 76 9.58 -1.26 4.98
C GLN A 76 8.93 0.10 5.23
N LEU A 77 9.75 1.14 5.29
CA LEU A 77 9.32 2.54 5.28
C LEU A 77 9.25 3.09 3.86
N VAL A 78 8.06 3.57 3.46
CA VAL A 78 7.78 4.10 2.13
C VAL A 78 7.40 5.58 2.20
N LYS A 79 7.72 6.33 1.15
CA LYS A 79 7.16 7.68 0.94
C LYS A 79 5.74 7.57 0.37
N PHE A 80 4.90 8.53 0.72
CA PHE A 80 3.63 8.78 0.05
C PHE A 80 3.67 10.22 -0.48
N PRO A 81 4.24 10.44 -1.68
CA PRO A 81 4.54 11.79 -2.17
C PRO A 81 3.28 12.61 -2.44
N VAL A 82 3.42 13.93 -2.41
CA VAL A 82 2.37 14.83 -2.91
C VAL A 82 2.35 14.82 -4.45
N PHE A 83 1.22 15.22 -5.04
CA PHE A 83 1.08 15.36 -6.49
C PHE A 83 1.79 16.61 -7.03
#